data_AF-A0A7C9A4X0-F1
#
_entry.id   AF-A0A7C9A4X0-F1
#
_cell.length_a   1.000
_cell.length_b   1.000
_cell.length_c   1.000
_cell.angle_alpha   90.00
_cell.angle_beta   90.00
_cell.angle_gamma   90.00
#
_symmetry.space_group_name_H-M   'P 1'
#
loop_
_entity.id
_entity.type
_entity.pdbx_description
1 polymer ?
#
loop_
_entity_poly.entity_id
_entity_poly.type
_entity_poly.pdbx_seq_one_letter_code
_entity_poly.pdbx_strand_id
1 'polypeptide(L)'
;EVRKLPARLHISDECKEQEECSFCSAVVPFESPETAVCQGVKHSDREPPQKHKLARCSASMQVCPLTPLWFCICCQRWASKLPPHQLFTLPDYPSDLMSFIEPVVDTILPKPLCPFCGISLQKLQPDFLLSISPV
;
A
#
# COMPACT_ATOMS: atom_id res chain seq x y z
N GLU A 1 -11.41 15.95 36.37
CA GLU A 1 -10.01 16.20 36.00
C GLU A 1 -9.82 15.79 34.54
N VAL A 2 -9.74 16.76 33.62
CA VAL A 2 -9.71 16.50 32.17
C VAL A 2 -8.26 16.28 31.77
N ARG A 3 -7.91 15.03 31.41
CA ARG A 3 -6.59 14.69 30.88
C ARG A 3 -6.38 15.45 29.57
N LYS A 4 -5.45 16.41 29.59
CA LYS A 4 -4.97 17.13 28.41
C LYS A 4 -4.27 16.13 27.47
N LEU A 5 -4.88 15.85 26.31
CA LEU A 5 -4.16 15.23 25.20
C LEU A 5 -3.12 16.23 24.66
N PRO A 6 -1.84 15.85 24.52
CA PRO A 6 -0.83 16.77 24.02
C PRO A 6 -0.83 16.84 22.49
N ALA A 7 -0.62 18.07 22.02
CA ALA A 7 -0.13 18.48 20.72
C ALA A 7 -0.89 17.97 19.48
N ARG A 8 -1.74 18.87 18.96
CA ARG A 8 -2.07 18.97 17.54
C ARG A 8 -0.82 18.64 16.72
N LEU A 9 -0.90 17.60 15.89
CA LEU A 9 0.07 17.33 14.85
C LEU A 9 0.20 18.62 14.03
N HIS A 10 1.33 19.31 14.19
CA HIS A 10 1.76 20.34 13.25
C HIS A 10 2.01 19.58 11.94
N ILE A 11 0.98 19.51 11.09
CA ILE A 11 1.15 19.17 9.68
C ILE A 11 1.88 20.38 9.11
N SER A 12 3.21 20.30 9.04
CA SER A 12 4.01 21.28 8.33
C SER A 12 3.52 21.34 6.88
N ASP A 13 3.36 22.57 6.39
CA ASP A 13 3.02 22.93 5.00
C ASP A 13 4.20 22.65 4.04
N GLU A 14 4.91 21.54 4.26
CA GLU A 14 6.03 21.06 3.46
C GLU A 14 5.67 19.76 2.73
N CYS A 15 4.40 19.35 2.77
CA CYS A 15 3.92 18.10 2.18
C CYS A 15 3.61 18.22 0.67
N LYS A 16 4.51 18.85 -0.09
CA LYS A 16 4.47 18.88 -1.57
C LYS A 16 5.67 18.16 -2.19
N GLU A 17 6.07 17.03 -1.61
CA GLU A 17 6.78 16.04 -2.43
C GLU A 17 5.79 15.48 -3.44
N GLN A 18 5.83 16.07 -4.62
CA GLN A 18 5.00 15.70 -5.74
C GLN A 18 5.50 14.33 -6.23
N GLU A 19 4.65 13.30 -6.14
CA GLU A 19 5.08 11.95 -6.45
C GLU A 19 5.54 11.81 -7.90
N GLU A 20 6.51 10.93 -8.12
CA GLU A 20 7.12 10.73 -9.43
C GLU A 20 6.80 9.34 -10.00
N CYS A 21 6.71 9.27 -11.32
CA CYS A 21 6.48 8.03 -12.04
C CYS A 21 7.73 7.15 -12.00
N SER A 22 7.60 5.92 -11.51
CA SER A 22 8.74 4.99 -11.47
C SER A 22 9.28 4.55 -12.84
N PHE A 23 8.58 4.87 -13.94
CA PHE A 23 9.02 4.53 -15.30
C PHE A 23 9.67 5.69 -16.04
N CYS A 24 9.22 6.94 -15.82
CA CYS A 24 9.69 8.10 -16.58
C CYS A 24 9.99 9.34 -15.75
N SER A 25 9.93 9.25 -14.42
CA SER A 25 10.15 10.35 -13.46
C SER A 25 9.21 11.55 -13.61
N ALA A 26 8.23 11.51 -14.51
CA ALA A 26 7.23 12.56 -14.63
C ALA A 26 6.36 12.63 -13.37
N VAL A 27 5.87 13.84 -13.07
CA VAL A 27 4.94 14.09 -11.96
C VAL A 27 3.69 13.22 -12.07
N VAL A 28 3.25 12.70 -10.92
CA VAL A 28 2.04 11.90 -10.74
C VAL A 28 1.08 12.67 -9.84
N PRO A 29 -0.01 13.26 -10.38
CA PRO A 29 -1.03 13.90 -9.56
C PRO A 29 -1.78 12.87 -8.69
N PHE A 30 -2.29 13.36 -7.55
CA PHE A 30 -3.18 12.57 -6.71
C PHE A 30 -4.64 12.75 -7.16
N GLU A 31 -5.13 11.81 -7.97
CA GLU A 31 -6.51 11.84 -8.50
C GLU A 31 -7.40 10.73 -7.92
N SER A 32 -6.81 9.59 -7.54
CA SER A 32 -7.51 8.42 -6.99
C SER A 32 -6.64 7.78 -5.90
N PRO A 33 -7.23 7.15 -4.86
CA PRO A 33 -6.48 6.41 -3.84
C PRO A 33 -5.89 5.07 -4.30
N GLU A 34 -6.43 4.46 -5.35
CA GLU A 34 -6.03 3.12 -5.82
C GLU A 34 -5.20 3.14 -7.10
N THR A 35 -5.42 4.14 -7.95
CA THR A 35 -4.74 4.23 -9.26
C THR A 35 -4.18 5.63 -9.47
N ALA A 36 -3.15 5.71 -10.29
CA ALA A 36 -2.58 6.98 -10.70
C ALA A 36 -2.15 6.94 -12.16
N VAL A 37 -2.09 8.11 -12.79
CA VAL A 37 -1.58 8.28 -14.16
C VAL A 37 -0.56 9.41 -14.14
N CYS A 38 0.66 9.17 -14.62
CA CYS A 38 1.65 10.24 -14.68
C CYS A 38 1.31 11.27 -15.78
N GLN A 39 1.85 12.49 -15.65
CA GLN A 39 1.69 13.53 -16.67
C GLN A 39 2.39 13.17 -17.99
N GLY A 40 3.34 12.24 -17.93
CA GLY A 40 4.12 11.76 -19.06
C GLY A 40 5.27 12.69 -19.43
N VAL A 41 6.21 12.16 -20.23
CA VAL A 41 7.31 12.94 -20.80
C VAL A 41 7.05 13.12 -22.29
N LYS A 42 7.27 14.32 -22.80
CA LYS A 42 7.25 14.57 -24.25
C LYS A 42 8.64 14.30 -24.82
N HIS A 43 8.71 13.40 -25.81
CA HIS A 43 9.94 13.12 -26.54
C HIS A 43 10.09 14.00 -27.80
N SER A 44 8.99 14.54 -28.34
CA SER A 44 8.99 15.50 -29.44
C SER A 44 7.74 16.40 -29.38
N ASP A 45 7.77 17.55 -30.06
CA ASP A 45 6.63 18.49 -30.11
C ASP A 45 5.42 17.96 -30.90
N ARG A 46 5.61 16.89 -31.67
CA ARG A 46 4.57 16.33 -32.55
C ARG A 46 3.74 15.23 -31.89
N GLU A 47 4.20 14.70 -30.75
CA GLU A 47 3.55 13.57 -30.09
C GLU A 47 3.00 13.95 -28.71
N PRO A 48 1.84 13.39 -28.31
CA PRO A 48 1.35 13.57 -26.96
C PRO A 48 2.33 12.94 -25.94
N PRO A 49 2.41 13.46 -24.71
CA PRO A 49 3.25 12.87 -23.67
C PRO A 49 2.83 11.41 -23.41
N GLN A 50 3.80 10.50 -23.38
CA GLN A 50 3.52 9.10 -23.04
C GLN A 50 3.24 8.99 -21.54
N LYS A 51 2.00 8.63 -21.19
CA LYS A 51 1.55 8.47 -19.81
C LYS A 51 1.61 7.01 -19.37
N HIS A 52 1.93 6.80 -18.10
CA HIS A 52 1.96 5.48 -17.47
C HIS A 52 0.86 5.37 -16.43
N LYS A 53 0.12 4.26 -16.46
CA LYS A 53 -0.81 3.89 -15.39
C LYS A 53 -0.05 3.18 -14.27
N LEU A 54 -0.27 3.61 -13.05
CA LEU A 54 0.41 3.16 -11.85
C LEU A 54 -0.62 2.69 -10.82
N ALA A 55 -0.23 1.75 -9.98
CA ALA A 55 -1.02 1.37 -8.81
C ALA A 55 -0.61 2.26 -7.62
N ARG A 56 -1.57 2.57 -6.75
CA ARG A 56 -1.30 3.15 -5.43
C ARG A 56 -1.44 2.09 -4.35
N CYS A 57 -0.57 2.19 -3.36
CA CYS A 57 -0.61 1.34 -2.19
C CYS A 57 -1.85 1.69 -1.38
N SER A 58 -2.76 0.75 -1.23
CA SER A 58 -4.00 0.94 -0.50
C SER A 58 -3.80 1.19 1.00
N ALA A 59 -2.62 0.89 1.56
CA ALA A 59 -2.27 1.19 2.94
C ALA A 59 -1.67 2.60 3.13
N SER A 60 -0.88 3.11 2.17
CA SER A 60 -0.19 4.41 2.30
C SER A 60 -0.72 5.50 1.35
N MET A 61 -1.60 5.14 0.41
CA MET A 61 -2.10 5.97 -0.69
C MET A 61 -1.02 6.51 -1.64
N GLN A 62 0.23 6.06 -1.50
CA GLN A 62 1.35 6.47 -2.33
C GLN A 62 1.48 5.59 -3.58
N VAL A 63 2.09 6.12 -4.63
CA VAL A 63 2.45 5.35 -5.83
C VAL A 63 3.30 4.14 -5.43
N CYS A 64 2.91 2.97 -5.91
CA CYS A 64 3.65 1.74 -5.65
C CYS A 64 5.01 1.78 -6.36
N PRO A 65 6.10 1.38 -5.69
CA PRO A 65 7.39 1.17 -6.35
C PRO A 65 7.34 -0.01 -7.32
N LEU A 66 8.39 -0.18 -8.11
CA LEU A 66 8.57 -1.33 -9.03
C LEU A 66 8.89 -2.65 -8.32
N THR A 67 9.02 -2.65 -6.99
CA THR A 67 9.31 -3.84 -6.19
C THR A 67 8.07 -4.75 -6.09
N PRO A 68 8.24 -6.04 -5.72
CA PRO A 68 7.11 -6.96 -5.56
C PRO A 68 6.02 -6.38 -4.65
N LEU A 69 4.79 -6.37 -5.14
CA LEU A 69 3.63 -5.82 -4.45
C LEU A 69 2.77 -6.92 -3.85
N TRP A 70 2.07 -6.58 -2.78
CA TRP A 70 0.99 -7.37 -2.24
C TRP A 70 -0.30 -7.04 -2.99
N PHE A 71 -1.06 -8.08 -3.35
CA PHE A 71 -2.32 -7.95 -4.07
C PHE A 71 -3.44 -8.66 -3.31
N CYS A 72 -4.57 -7.97 -3.12
CA CYS A 72 -5.78 -8.61 -2.63
C CYS A 72 -6.64 -9.06 -3.80
N ILE A 73 -6.82 -10.38 -3.97
CA ILE A 73 -7.70 -10.91 -5.03
C ILE A 73 -9.17 -10.55 -4.84
N CYS A 74 -9.62 -10.32 -3.60
CA CYS A 74 -11.02 -10.01 -3.31
C CYS A 74 -11.40 -8.58 -3.73
N CYS A 75 -10.64 -7.58 -3.28
CA CYS A 75 -10.96 -6.17 -3.58
C CYS A 75 -10.08 -5.58 -4.70
N GLN A 76 -9.20 -6.39 -5.30
CA GLN A 76 -8.30 -6.01 -6.38
C GLN A 76 -7.40 -4.81 -6.06
N ARG A 77 -7.01 -4.65 -4.78
CA ARG A 77 -6.15 -3.56 -4.30
C ARG A 77 -4.71 -4.00 -4.12
N TRP A 78 -3.79 -3.08 -4.39
CA TRP A 78 -2.36 -3.26 -4.21
C TRP A 78 -1.87 -2.70 -2.87
N ALA A 79 -0.79 -3.23 -2.33
CA ALA A 79 -0.09 -2.67 -1.19
C ALA A 79 1.42 -2.90 -1.33
N SER A 80 2.21 -1.82 -1.24
CA SER A 80 3.67 -1.90 -1.22
C SER A 80 4.23 -2.21 0.17
N LYS A 81 3.46 -1.84 1.20
CA LYS A 81 3.76 -2.11 2.62
C LYS A 81 2.55 -2.74 3.26
N LEU A 82 2.79 -3.67 4.19
CA LEU A 82 1.70 -4.24 4.97
C LEU A 82 1.20 -3.21 5.98
N PRO A 83 -0.12 -3.08 6.16
CA PRO A 83 -0.67 -2.31 7.27
C PRO A 83 -0.10 -2.81 8.61
N PRO A 84 0.21 -1.91 9.56
CA PRO A 84 0.65 -2.30 10.90
C PRO A 84 -0.35 -3.26 11.55
N HIS A 85 0.14 -4.29 12.24
CA HIS A 85 -0.71 -5.29 12.90
C HIS A 85 -1.72 -4.66 13.86
N GLN A 86 -1.37 -3.52 14.46
CA GLN A 86 -2.23 -2.75 15.36
C GLN A 86 -3.55 -2.31 14.70
N LEU A 87 -3.59 -2.14 13.37
CA LEU A 87 -4.83 -1.84 12.64
C LEU A 87 -5.82 -3.02 12.63
N PHE A 88 -5.36 -4.23 12.96
CA PHE A 88 -6.18 -5.44 13.06
C PHE A 88 -6.40 -5.91 14.50
N THR A 89 -5.85 -5.18 15.48
CA THR A 89 -5.95 -5.56 16.90
C THR A 89 -6.97 -4.67 17.58
N LEU A 90 -7.98 -5.26 18.24
CA LEU A 90 -8.93 -4.50 19.05
C LEU A 90 -8.29 -4.18 20.42
N PRO A 91 -8.23 -2.91 20.86
CA PRO A 91 -7.53 -2.53 22.09
C PRO A 91 -8.22 -3.02 23.38
N ASP A 92 -9.55 -3.16 23.37
CA ASP A 92 -10.36 -3.51 24.56
C ASP A 92 -11.12 -4.84 24.36
N TYR A 93 -10.42 -5.86 23.85
CA TYR A 93 -11.02 -7.19 23.79
C TYR A 93 -11.06 -7.82 25.20
N PRO A 94 -12.19 -8.42 25.63
CA PRO A 94 -12.31 -9.00 26.96
C PRO A 94 -11.20 -10.04 27.22
N SER A 95 -10.43 -9.86 28.31
CA SER A 95 -9.25 -10.68 28.61
C SER A 95 -9.57 -12.17 28.81
N ASP A 96 -10.80 -12.48 29.18
CA ASP A 96 -11.38 -13.82 29.29
C ASP A 96 -11.46 -14.53 27.93
N LEU A 97 -11.65 -13.81 26.83
CA LEU A 97 -11.67 -14.36 25.47
C LEU A 97 -10.27 -14.44 24.83
N MET A 98 -9.31 -13.63 25.29
CA MET A 98 -7.91 -13.71 24.83
C MET A 98 -7.28 -15.07 25.18
N SER A 99 -7.60 -15.65 26.34
CA SER A 99 -7.07 -16.97 26.75
C SER A 99 -7.43 -18.13 25.81
N PHE A 100 -8.51 -18.00 25.02
CA PHE A 100 -8.90 -18.98 24.00
C PHE A 100 -8.18 -18.76 22.65
N ILE A 101 -7.65 -17.55 22.42
CA ILE A 101 -7.10 -17.12 21.13
C ILE A 101 -5.57 -17.02 21.21
N GLU A 102 -4.98 -16.78 22.38
CA GLU A 102 -3.53 -16.75 22.66
C GLU A 102 -2.71 -17.85 21.97
N PRO A 103 -3.08 -19.16 22.04
CA PRO A 103 -2.31 -20.19 21.34
C PRO A 103 -2.38 -20.11 19.81
N VAL A 104 -3.34 -19.37 19.26
CA VAL A 104 -3.54 -19.14 17.81
C VAL A 104 -2.80 -17.88 17.32
N VAL A 105 -2.63 -16.87 18.17
CA VAL A 105 -2.00 -15.59 17.77
C VAL A 105 -0.48 -15.68 17.78
N ASP A 106 0.13 -16.43 18.71
CA ASP A 106 1.59 -16.44 18.91
C ASP A 106 2.38 -17.32 17.93
N THR A 107 1.72 -18.16 17.12
CA THR A 107 2.39 -19.12 16.21
C THR A 107 2.35 -18.74 14.74
N ILE A 108 1.71 -17.64 14.37
CA ILE A 108 1.46 -17.29 12.97
C ILE A 108 2.17 -15.98 12.67
N LEU A 109 3.29 -16.04 11.94
CA LEU A 109 3.87 -14.88 11.25
C LEU A 109 2.69 -14.09 10.65
N PRO A 110 2.49 -12.79 11.01
CA PRO A 110 1.24 -12.10 10.73
C PRO A 110 0.95 -12.25 9.25
N LYS A 111 -0.11 -13.02 8.95
CA LYS A 111 -0.51 -13.25 7.57
C LYS A 111 -0.73 -11.87 6.98
N PRO A 112 -0.20 -11.59 5.78
CA PRO A 112 -0.37 -10.29 5.17
C PRO A 112 -1.87 -10.11 4.87
N LEU A 113 -2.61 -9.36 5.68
CA LEU A 113 -4.06 -9.18 5.50
C LEU A 113 -4.36 -7.87 4.78
N CYS A 114 -5.40 -7.89 3.95
CA CYS A 114 -5.91 -6.68 3.32
C CYS A 114 -6.60 -5.81 4.38
N PRO A 115 -6.24 -4.52 4.53
CA PRO A 115 -6.85 -3.65 5.54
C PRO A 115 -8.32 -3.30 5.24
N PHE A 116 -8.82 -3.66 4.05
CA PHE A 116 -10.19 -3.34 3.63
C PHE A 116 -11.16 -4.51 3.74
N CYS A 117 -10.69 -5.75 3.54
CA CYS A 117 -11.56 -6.93 3.53
C CYS A 117 -11.07 -8.07 4.43
N GLY A 118 -9.92 -7.91 5.10
CA GLY A 118 -9.36 -8.93 6.00
C GLY A 118 -8.84 -10.20 5.32
N ILE A 119 -8.94 -10.31 4.00
CA ILE A 119 -8.45 -11.49 3.25
C ILE A 119 -6.93 -11.38 3.03
N SER A 120 -6.26 -12.54 3.05
CA SER A 120 -4.82 -12.66 2.80
C SER A 120 -4.43 -12.04 1.45
N LEU A 121 -3.41 -11.20 1.49
CA LEU A 121 -2.73 -10.64 0.34
C LEU A 121 -1.77 -11.68 -0.24
N GLN A 122 -1.69 -11.74 -1.56
CA GLN A 122 -0.75 -12.56 -2.29
C GLN A 122 0.43 -11.70 -2.74
N LYS A 123 1.65 -12.20 -2.59
CA LYS A 123 2.81 -11.52 -3.15
C LYS A 123 2.88 -11.89 -4.62
N LEU A 124 2.65 -10.93 -5.51
CA LEU A 124 2.85 -11.18 -6.93
C LEU A 124 4.36 -11.16 -7.19
N GLN A 125 4.93 -12.31 -7.53
CA GLN A 125 6.25 -12.33 -8.16
C GLN A 125 6.09 -12.04 -9.65
N PRO A 126 7.03 -11.34 -10.28
CA PRO A 126 7.03 -11.17 -11.73
C PRO A 126 6.96 -12.54 -12.42
N ASP A 127 6.16 -12.66 -13.47
CA ASP A 127 5.96 -13.92 -14.19
C ASP A 127 7.27 -14.55 -14.69
N PHE A 128 8.30 -13.73 -14.96
CA PHE A 128 9.62 -14.21 -15.38
C PHE A 128 10.36 -15.03 -14.31
N LEU A 129 10.05 -14.86 -13.02
CA LEU A 129 10.59 -15.69 -11.93
C LEU A 129 9.78 -16.98 -11.71
N LEU A 130 8.59 -17.07 -12.31
CA LEU A 130 7.69 -18.22 -12.23
C LEU A 130 7.79 -19.11 -13.48
N SER A 131 8.54 -18.67 -14.51
CA SER A 131 8.82 -19.44 -15.71
C SER A 131 9.81 -20.57 -15.40
N ILE A 132 9.37 -21.81 -15.61
CA ILE A 132 10.19 -23.04 -15.52
C ILE A 132 11.03 -23.24 -16.80
N SER A 133 11.03 -22.28 -17.73
CA SER A 133 11.82 -22.42 -18.96
C SER A 133 13.29 -22.12 -18.67
N PRO A 134 14.22 -23.06 -18.90
CA PRO A 134 15.63 -22.77 -18.83
C PRO A 134 16.00 -21.77 -19.94
N VAL A 135 16.80 -20.77 -19.55
CA VAL A 135 17.51 -19.87 -20.48
C VAL A 135 18.58 -20.67 -21.22
#